data_AF-A0A3D0ZBN1-F1
#
_entry.id   AF-A0A3D0ZBN1-F1
#
_cell.length_a   1.000
_cell.length_b   1.000
_cell.length_c   1.000
_cell.angle_alpha   90.00
_cell.angle_beta   90.00
_cell.angle_gamma   90.00
#
_symmetry.space_group_name_H-M   'P 1'
#
loop_
_entity.id
_entity.type
_entity.pdbx_description
1 polymer ?
#
loop_
_entity_poly.entity_id
_entity_poly.type
_entity_poly.pdbx_seq_one_letter_code
_entity_poly.pdbx_strand_id
1 'polypeptide(L)'
;MKANKGIKKYSDAVEIYDEILRDKKSGKKTIIGKQFEYNQYTRDFFADNPKLSRDDCIKCWNYKKKQIGKHVYQKADLEILK
;
A
#
# COMPACT_ATOMS: atom_id res chain seq x y z
N MET A 1 7.68 14.40 -4.71
CA MET A 1 7.53 15.75 -4.11
C MET A 1 6.09 15.93 -3.68
N LYS A 2 5.80 16.52 -2.52
CA LYS A 2 4.40 16.85 -2.14
C LYS A 2 3.87 17.89 -3.14
N ALA A 3 2.74 17.58 -3.79
CA ALA A 3 2.12 18.40 -4.84
C ALA A 3 1.48 19.71 -4.31
N ASN A 4 1.68 20.07 -3.04
CA ASN A 4 1.15 21.30 -2.46
C ASN A 4 1.93 22.56 -2.92
N LYS A 5 2.94 22.39 -3.79
CA LYS A 5 3.69 23.48 -4.43
C LYS A 5 2.80 24.10 -5.54
N GLY A 6 1.75 24.82 -5.15
CA GLY A 6 0.88 25.50 -6.13
C GLY A 6 -0.51 25.87 -5.65
N ILE A 7 -1.02 25.24 -4.59
CA ILE A 7 -2.36 25.55 -4.06
C ILE A 7 -2.30 26.91 -3.38
N LYS A 8 -2.77 27.94 -4.07
CA LYS A 8 -2.82 29.32 -3.54
C LYS A 8 -4.25 29.72 -3.20
N LYS A 9 -5.25 29.07 -3.79
CA LYS A 9 -6.67 29.34 -3.61
C LYS A 9 -7.45 28.07 -3.30
N TYR A 10 -8.62 28.26 -2.69
CA TYR A 10 -9.55 27.17 -2.37
C TYR A 10 -10.03 26.43 -3.63
N SER A 11 -10.25 27.14 -4.74
CA SER A 11 -10.62 26.56 -6.04
C SER A 11 -9.63 25.49 -6.50
N ASP A 12 -8.32 25.76 -6.35
CA ASP A 12 -7.26 24.86 -6.79
C ASP A 12 -7.31 23.54 -5.97
N ALA A 13 -7.69 23.62 -4.70
CA ALA A 13 -7.85 22.44 -3.86
C ALA A 13 -9.05 21.57 -4.29
N VAL A 14 -10.15 22.19 -4.74
CA VAL A 14 -11.33 21.48 -5.26
C VAL A 14 -10.98 20.73 -6.54
N GLU A 15 -10.27 21.37 -7.48
CA GLU A 15 -9.86 20.76 -8.74
C GLU A 15 -8.93 19.55 -8.53
N ILE A 16 -7.95 19.67 -7.61
CA ILE A 16 -7.06 18.56 -7.24
C ILE A 16 -7.84 17.42 -6.59
N TYR A 17 -8.82 17.74 -5.73
CA TYR A 17 -9.66 16.73 -5.11
C TYR A 17 -10.43 15.92 -6.17
N ASP A 18 -11.02 16.58 -7.16
CA ASP A 18 -11.70 15.92 -8.27
C ASP A 18 -10.75 15.05 -9.11
N GLU A 19 -9.51 15.47 -9.32
CA GLU A 19 -8.48 14.67 -9.98
C GLU A 19 -8.16 13.40 -9.19
N ILE A 20 -7.98 13.50 -7.87
CA ILE A 20 -7.75 12.35 -6.99
C ILE A 20 -8.92 11.37 -7.06
N LEU A 21 -10.16 11.87 -7.12
CA LEU A 21 -11.35 11.03 -7.26
C LEU A 21 -11.38 10.31 -8.63
N ARG A 22 -11.02 11.00 -9.72
CA ARG A 22 -10.91 10.38 -11.06
C ARG A 22 -9.83 9.30 -11.10
N ASP A 23 -8.66 9.57 -10.55
CA ASP A 23 -7.55 8.61 -10.46
C ASP A 23 -7.93 7.37 -9.64
N LYS A 24 -8.65 7.54 -8.53
CA LYS A 24 -9.15 6.42 -7.73
C LYS A 24 -10.11 5.54 -8.53
N LYS A 25 -10.98 6.14 -9.34
CA LYS A 25 -11.94 5.42 -10.21
C LYS A 25 -11.26 4.71 -11.38
N SER A 26 -10.15 5.22 -11.89
CA SER A 26 -9.41 4.58 -13.00
C SER A 26 -8.58 3.37 -12.57
N GLY A 27 -8.46 3.12 -11.26
CA GLY A 27 -7.64 2.03 -10.73
C GLY A 27 -6.15 2.36 -10.69
N LYS A 28 -5.77 3.64 -10.86
CA LYS A 28 -4.38 4.10 -10.77
C LYS A 28 -3.80 3.74 -9.41
N LYS A 29 -2.76 2.89 -9.40
CA LYS A 29 -2.06 2.52 -8.16
C LYS A 29 -1.21 3.69 -7.68
N THR A 30 -1.48 4.14 -6.45
CA THR A 30 -0.64 5.15 -5.79
C THR A 30 0.69 4.54 -5.34
N ILE A 31 1.77 5.29 -5.58
CA ILE A 31 3.10 4.93 -5.10
C ILE A 31 3.10 5.03 -3.57
N ILE A 32 3.34 3.90 -2.89
CA ILE A 32 3.56 3.91 -1.45
C ILE A 32 5.01 4.34 -1.19
N GLY A 33 5.18 5.34 -0.32
CA GLY A 33 6.50 5.77 0.13
C GLY A 33 7.23 4.66 0.90
N LYS A 34 8.56 4.60 0.77
CA LYS A 34 9.43 3.55 1.36
C LYS A 34 9.23 3.31 2.86
N GLN A 35 8.78 4.33 3.60
CA GLN A 35 8.51 4.26 5.05
C GLN A 35 7.25 3.44 5.42
N PHE A 36 6.36 3.15 4.47
CA PHE A 36 5.09 2.47 4.73
C PHE A 36 5.15 1.00 4.31
N GLU A 37 6.14 0.27 4.84
CA GLU A 37 6.41 -1.11 4.44
C GLU A 37 5.21 -2.03 4.66
N TYR A 38 4.52 -1.93 5.80
CA TYR A 38 3.32 -2.72 6.09
C TYR A 38 2.22 -2.53 5.02
N ASN A 39 1.99 -1.29 4.58
CA ASN A 39 0.94 -1.00 3.60
C ASN A 39 1.29 -1.55 2.21
N GLN A 40 2.58 -1.53 1.85
CA GLN A 40 3.04 -2.13 0.61
C GLN A 40 2.96 -3.65 0.69
N TYR A 41 3.40 -4.22 1.82
CA TYR A 41 3.32 -5.66 2.09
C TYR A 41 1.90 -6.19 2.00
N THR A 42 0.93 -5.56 2.69
CA THR A 42 -0.49 -5.97 2.65
C THR A 42 -1.05 -5.89 1.23
N ARG A 43 -0.73 -4.84 0.48
CA ARG A 43 -1.18 -4.70 -0.91
C ARG A 43 -0.66 -5.83 -1.80
N ASP A 44 0.63 -6.15 -1.68
CA ASP A 44 1.26 -7.21 -2.47
C ASP A 44 0.75 -8.60 -2.04
N PHE A 45 0.57 -8.82 -0.74
CA PHE A 45 -0.01 -10.04 -0.19
C PHE A 45 -1.39 -10.33 -0.78
N PHE A 46 -2.32 -9.37 -0.78
CA PHE A 46 -3.67 -9.60 -1.30
C PHE A 46 -3.74 -9.60 -2.84
N ALA A 47 -2.76 -9.00 -3.52
CA ALA A 47 -2.65 -9.11 -4.97
C ALA A 47 -2.35 -10.56 -5.39
N ASP A 48 -1.47 -11.24 -4.65
CA ASP A 48 -1.11 -12.65 -4.90
C ASP A 48 -2.10 -13.63 -4.24
N ASN A 49 -2.75 -13.24 -3.14
CA ASN A 49 -3.56 -14.12 -2.30
C ASN A 49 -4.96 -13.55 -2.02
N PRO A 50 -5.83 -13.37 -3.04
CA PRO A 50 -7.11 -12.70 -2.89
C PRO A 50 -8.12 -13.45 -1.98
N LYS A 51 -7.88 -14.74 -1.70
CA LYS A 51 -8.75 -15.58 -0.88
C LYS A 51 -8.30 -15.72 0.58
N LEU A 52 -7.07 -15.30 0.90
CA LEU A 52 -6.55 -15.40 2.27
C LEU A 52 -7.13 -14.30 3.15
N SER A 53 -7.17 -14.57 4.46
CA SER A 53 -7.76 -13.64 5.41
C SER A 53 -6.79 -12.53 5.81
N ARG A 54 -7.34 -11.47 6.44
CA ARG A 54 -6.53 -10.44 7.09
C ARG A 54 -5.63 -11.02 8.18
N ASP A 55 -6.11 -12.01 8.91
CA ASP A 55 -5.35 -12.63 10.00
C ASP A 55 -4.15 -13.40 9.45
N ASP A 56 -4.29 -14.04 8.29
CA ASP A 56 -3.18 -14.69 7.59
C ASP A 56 -2.13 -13.68 7.15
N CYS A 57 -2.55 -12.55 6.56
CA CYS A 57 -1.64 -11.47 6.22
C CYS A 57 -0.87 -10.95 7.44
N ILE A 58 -1.55 -10.82 8.59
CA ILE A 58 -0.93 -10.35 9.84
C ILE A 58 0.08 -11.36 10.36
N LYS A 59 -0.22 -12.66 10.29
CA LYS A 59 0.74 -13.72 10.66
C LYS A 59 2.01 -13.64 9.80
N CYS A 60 1.86 -13.58 8.48
CA CYS A 60 2.99 -13.45 7.55
C CYS A 60 3.78 -12.16 7.78
N TRP A 61 3.10 -11.03 7.98
CA TRP A 61 3.76 -9.76 8.31
C TRP A 61 4.53 -9.82 9.62
N ASN A 62 3.95 -10.39 10.67
CA ASN A 62 4.59 -10.54 11.98
C ASN A 62 5.83 -11.43 11.93
N TYR A 63 5.85 -12.41 11.03
CA TYR A 63 7.03 -13.19 10.73
C TYR A 63 8.07 -12.36 9.95
N LYS A 64 7.65 -11.69 8.86
CA LYS A 64 8.55 -10.91 8.01
C LYS A 64 9.27 -9.81 8.75
N LYS A 65 8.54 -9.05 9.57
CA LYS A 65 9.08 -7.88 10.26
C LYS A 65 10.19 -8.20 11.28
N LYS A 66 10.33 -9.47 11.68
CA LYS A 66 11.41 -9.94 12.56
C LYS A 66 12.71 -10.22 11.82
N GLN A 67 12.66 -10.34 10.49
CA GLN A 67 13.84 -10.57 9.66
C GLN A 67 14.60 -9.27 9.43
N ILE A 68 15.92 -9.38 9.24
CA ILE A 68 16.76 -8.22 8.94
C ILE A 68 16.57 -7.77 7.48
N GLY A 69 16.58 -6.46 7.25
CA GLY A 69 16.45 -5.87 5.91
C GLY A 69 15.03 -5.40 5.60
N LYS A 70 14.74 -5.24 4.30
CA LYS A 70 13.48 -4.67 3.83
C LYS A 70 12.34 -5.69 3.90
N HIS A 71 11.22 -5.32 4.49
CA HIS A 71 10.06 -6.20 4.67
C HIS A 71 9.12 -6.15 3.45
N VAL A 72 9.53 -6.81 2.35
CA VAL A 72 8.71 -6.99 1.15
C VAL A 72 8.05 -8.36 1.16
N TYR A 73 6.80 -8.44 0.70
CA TYR A 73 6.08 -9.70 0.57
C TYR A 73 6.84 -10.68 -0.32
N GLN A 74 6.96 -11.93 0.16
CA GLN A 74 7.49 -13.05 -0.58
C GLN A 74 6.59 -14.26 -0.39
N LYS A 75 6.42 -15.08 -1.42
CA LYS A 75 5.59 -16.30 -1.32
C LYS A 75 6.08 -17.27 -0.23
N ALA A 76 7.38 -17.25 0.07
CA ALA A 76 7.96 -18.02 1.17
C ALA A 76 7.40 -17.63 2.56
N ASP A 77 6.85 -16.43 2.72
CA ASP A 77 6.23 -16.01 3.98
C ASP A 77 4.94 -16.80 4.28
N LEU A 78 4.32 -17.42 3.26
CA LEU A 78 3.13 -18.27 3.39
C LEU A 78 3.41 -19.61 4.10
N GLU A 79 4.69 -20.00 4.20
CA GLU A 79 5.08 -21.23 4.92
C GLU A 79 4.65 -21.19 6.40
N ILE A 80 4.46 -20.00 6.97
CA ILE A 80 3.98 -19.81 8.35
C ILE A 80 2.48 -20.12 8.53
N LEU A 81 1.73 -20.24 7.43
CA LEU A 81 0.29 -20.56 7.46
C LEU A 81 0.00 -22.06 7.38
N LYS A 82 1.03 -22.88 7.16
CA LYS A 82 0.94 -24.35 7.21
C LYS A 82 0.97 -24.83 8.65
#